data_AF-X1VBL8-F1
#
_entry.id   AF-X1VBL8-F1
#
_cell.length_a   1.000
_cell.length_b   1.000
_cell.length_c   1.000
_cell.angle_alpha   90.00
_cell.angle_beta   90.00
_cell.angle_gamma   90.00
#
_symmetry.space_group_name_H-M   'P 1'
#
loop_
_entity.id
_entity.type
_entity.pdbx_description
1 polymer ?
#
loop_
_entity_poly.entity_id
_entity_poly.type
_entity_poly.pdbx_seq_one_letter_code
_entity_poly.pdbx_strand_id
1 'polypeptide(L)'
;AKVGLMPNSPLATCFILPYKLKGVPTATFQMGYPGHLTLAYRTNQYKAIYAHAVYPEDEFDYCYGYEKHCDHLPNINGHGDSKPIFWYGVYKLKNGGGDFVVWPRERMMKHKEKYSKSYQTAKKYGKAGEANWETDEEFMGIKTMIIQVLKLGPKSTEMVYALSTEPGAEGLKERFKDESPLDGMSDMTIREAELVKEEKPKVEKEKPVVVNKQTGEVKDDITAKEKEEIERAVNKKEEETLFKGKEGKVSKGEDFV
;
A
#
# COMPACT_ATOMS: atom_id res chain seq x y z
N ALA A 1 12.88 11.58 5.11
CA ALA A 1 12.36 10.21 5.31
C ALA A 1 10.96 10.30 5.94
N LYS A 2 9.90 9.81 5.28
CA LYS A 2 8.51 9.95 5.76
C LYS A 2 8.05 8.90 6.79
N VAL A 3 8.72 7.75 6.88
CA VAL A 3 8.32 6.60 7.74
C VAL A 3 9.12 6.56 9.06
N GLY A 4 10.12 7.43 9.23
CA GLY A 4 10.94 7.47 10.45
C GLY A 4 11.67 6.16 10.75
N LEU A 5 12.04 5.39 9.72
CA LEU A 5 12.88 4.19 9.81
C LEU A 5 14.21 4.47 9.13
N MET A 6 15.32 4.06 9.76
CA MET A 6 16.66 4.24 9.22
C MET A 6 17.07 3.03 8.36
N PRO A 7 17.38 3.23 7.07
CA PRO A 7 17.77 2.13 6.19
C PRO A 7 19.11 1.53 6.60
N ASN A 8 19.23 0.20 6.45
CA ASN A 8 20.44 -0.57 6.73
C ASN A 8 21.02 -0.35 8.14
N SER A 9 20.15 -0.08 9.11
CA SER A 9 20.50 -0.05 10.52
C SER A 9 20.89 -1.46 11.02
N PRO A 10 21.77 -1.60 12.03
CA PRO A 10 22.01 -2.86 12.72
C PRO A 10 20.73 -3.53 13.24
N LEU A 11 19.67 -2.75 13.48
CA LEU A 11 18.36 -3.23 13.92
C LEU A 11 17.52 -3.84 12.79
N ALA A 12 18.03 -3.89 11.54
CA ALA A 12 17.39 -4.56 10.42
C ALA A 12 15.93 -4.10 10.14
N THR A 13 15.60 -2.85 10.46
CA THR A 13 14.22 -2.33 10.39
C THR A 13 13.75 -2.10 8.96
N CYS A 14 14.62 -1.59 8.09
CA CYS A 14 14.37 -1.51 6.65
C CYS A 14 15.68 -1.58 5.85
N PHE A 15 15.55 -1.95 4.58
CA PHE A 15 16.65 -2.17 3.67
C PHE A 15 16.43 -1.41 2.36
N ILE A 16 17.53 -0.95 1.77
CA ILE A 16 17.54 -0.47 0.39
C ILE A 16 18.35 -1.48 -0.41
N LEU A 17 17.65 -2.22 -1.28
CA LEU A 17 18.24 -3.30 -2.05
C LEU A 17 18.35 -2.90 -3.52
N PRO A 18 19.46 -3.26 -4.20
CA PRO A 18 19.57 -3.08 -5.63
C PRO A 18 18.69 -4.13 -6.34
N TYR A 19 17.69 -3.69 -7.08
CA TYR A 19 16.91 -4.55 -7.97
C TYR A 19 17.02 -4.05 -9.41
N LYS A 20 16.70 -4.93 -10.37
CA LYS A 20 16.53 -4.54 -11.76
C LYS A 20 15.04 -4.42 -12.05
N LEU A 21 14.53 -3.20 -12.17
CA LEU A 21 13.15 -2.97 -12.59
C LEU A 21 13.15 -2.73 -14.10
N LYS A 22 12.48 -3.59 -14.87
CA LYS A 22 12.45 -3.52 -16.35
C LYS A 22 13.86 -3.37 -16.98
N GLY A 23 14.85 -4.06 -16.42
CA GLY A 23 16.24 -4.03 -16.88
C GLY A 23 17.09 -2.87 -16.34
N VAL A 24 16.48 -1.88 -15.69
CA VAL A 24 17.19 -0.73 -15.11
C VAL A 24 17.57 -1.02 -13.65
N PRO A 25 18.84 -0.84 -13.24
CA PRO A 25 19.22 -0.94 -11.84
C PRO A 25 18.52 0.18 -11.04
N THR A 26 17.69 -0.21 -10.08
CA THR A 26 16.87 0.69 -9.28
C THR A 26 16.99 0.30 -7.81
N ALA A 27 17.30 1.27 -6.96
CA ALA A 27 17.28 1.11 -5.52
C ALA A 27 15.82 0.95 -5.04
N THR A 28 15.54 -0.18 -4.40
CA THR A 28 14.20 -0.58 -3.96
C THR A 28 14.17 -0.56 -2.44
N PHE A 29 13.19 0.12 -1.88
CA PHE A 29 12.90 0.06 -0.46
C PHE A 29 12.19 -1.25 -0.12
N GLN A 30 12.68 -1.97 0.89
CA GLN A 30 12.03 -3.15 1.43
C GLN A 30 11.97 -3.04 2.96
N MET A 31 10.79 -3.28 3.53
CA MET A 31 10.63 -3.26 4.98
C MET A 31 11.06 -4.58 5.61
N GLY A 32 11.86 -4.49 6.68
CA GLY A 32 12.21 -5.65 7.51
C GLY A 32 11.10 -6.01 8.48
N TYR A 33 11.08 -7.24 8.99
CA TYR A 33 10.11 -7.64 10.02
C TYR A 33 10.22 -6.82 11.33
N PRO A 34 11.41 -6.37 11.79
CA PRO A 34 11.51 -5.50 12.96
C PRO A 34 10.90 -4.13 12.68
N GLY A 35 10.96 -3.66 11.43
CA GLY A 35 10.27 -2.46 10.97
C GLY A 35 8.75 -2.59 11.08
N HIS A 36 8.19 -3.73 10.65
CA HIS A 36 6.75 -4.01 10.79
C HIS A 36 6.32 -3.98 12.26
N LEU A 37 7.05 -4.67 13.13
CA LEU A 37 6.77 -4.67 14.58
C LEU A 37 6.90 -3.26 15.17
N THR A 38 7.96 -2.52 14.83
CA THR A 38 8.18 -1.16 15.33
C THR A 38 7.00 -0.25 14.96
N LEU A 39 6.57 -0.30 13.69
CA LEU A 39 5.43 0.51 13.23
C LEU A 39 4.11 0.05 13.86
N ALA A 40 3.93 -1.26 14.10
CA ALA A 40 2.76 -1.77 14.80
C ALA A 40 2.73 -1.25 16.24
N TYR A 41 3.82 -1.35 16.99
CA TYR A 41 3.89 -0.89 18.38
C TYR A 41 3.73 0.63 18.52
N ARG A 42 4.15 1.42 17.52
CA ARG A 42 3.90 2.89 17.50
C ARG A 42 2.43 3.27 17.53
N THR A 43 1.53 2.40 17.08
CA THR A 43 0.08 2.66 17.17
C THR A 43 -0.41 2.70 18.62
N ASN A 44 0.36 2.15 19.56
CA ASN A 44 -0.04 1.95 20.95
C ASN A 44 -1.32 1.11 21.16
N GLN A 45 -1.84 0.46 20.12
CA GLN A 45 -3.06 -0.37 20.20
C GLN A 45 -2.76 -1.83 20.54
N TYR A 46 -1.57 -2.31 20.17
CA TYR A 46 -1.16 -3.68 20.43
C TYR A 46 -0.69 -3.87 21.87
N LYS A 47 -1.13 -4.98 22.47
CA LYS A 47 -0.65 -5.52 23.75
C LYS A 47 0.47 -6.54 23.51
N ALA A 48 0.29 -7.44 22.54
CA ALA A 48 1.28 -8.44 22.19
C ALA A 48 1.15 -8.83 20.71
N ILE A 49 2.28 -9.10 20.07
CA ILE A 49 2.36 -9.68 18.73
C ILE A 49 3.44 -10.76 18.79
N TYR A 50 3.08 -11.99 18.45
CA TYR A 50 4.01 -13.12 18.48
C TYR A 50 3.62 -14.17 17.44
N ALA A 51 4.55 -15.03 17.10
CA ALA A 51 4.34 -16.15 16.19
C ALA A 51 5.27 -17.28 16.57
N HIS A 52 4.81 -18.52 16.38
CA HIS A 52 5.57 -19.73 16.69
C HIS A 52 5.39 -20.78 15.60
N ALA A 53 6.39 -21.65 15.51
CA ALA A 53 6.28 -22.92 14.80
C ALA A 53 5.65 -23.97 15.71
N VAL A 54 4.97 -24.93 15.09
CA VAL A 54 4.37 -26.10 15.72
C VAL A 54 4.99 -27.33 15.07
N TYR A 55 5.44 -28.27 15.88
CA TYR A 55 6.09 -29.50 15.48
C TYR A 55 5.13 -30.70 15.61
N PRO A 56 5.41 -31.82 14.93
CA PRO A 56 4.60 -33.05 15.05
C PRO A 56 4.40 -33.53 16.48
N GLU A 57 5.36 -33.25 17.35
CA GLU A 57 5.40 -33.66 18.75
C GLU A 57 4.58 -32.74 19.67
N ASP A 58 4.08 -31.61 19.17
CA ASP A 58 3.33 -30.62 19.94
C ASP A 58 1.84 -30.93 19.97
N GLU A 59 1.20 -30.58 21.09
CA GLU A 59 -0.25 -30.55 21.17
C GLU A 59 -0.74 -29.19 20.65
N PHE A 60 -1.48 -29.21 19.55
CA PHE A 60 -1.94 -28.00 18.88
C PHE A 60 -3.39 -28.13 18.43
N ASP A 61 -4.23 -27.22 18.93
CA ASP A 61 -5.64 -27.10 18.58
C ASP A 61 -5.97 -25.67 18.15
N TYR A 62 -6.80 -25.53 17.11
CA TYR A 62 -7.24 -24.23 16.64
C TYR A 62 -8.60 -24.30 15.96
N CYS A 63 -9.40 -23.26 16.16
CA CYS A 63 -10.70 -23.11 15.52
C CYS A 63 -10.90 -21.69 15.01
N TYR A 64 -11.30 -21.56 13.74
CA TYR A 64 -11.70 -20.28 13.16
C TYR A 64 -13.20 -19.99 13.28
N GLY A 65 -13.98 -20.95 13.78
CA GLY A 65 -15.44 -20.94 13.80
C GLY A 65 -16.06 -20.00 14.84
N TYR A 66 -17.17 -20.43 15.45
CA TYR A 66 -17.98 -19.62 16.36
C TYR A 66 -17.19 -19.01 17.52
N GLU A 67 -16.28 -19.78 18.13
CA GLU A 67 -15.34 -19.30 19.13
C GLU A 67 -13.91 -19.53 18.64
N LYS A 68 -13.26 -18.42 18.29
CA LYS A 68 -11.88 -18.43 17.78
C LYS A 68 -10.91 -18.73 18.91
N HIS A 69 -10.17 -19.83 18.82
CA HIS A 69 -9.08 -20.16 19.72
C HIS A 69 -7.90 -20.78 18.98
N CYS A 70 -6.72 -20.68 19.58
CA CYS A 70 -5.47 -21.21 19.06
C CYS A 70 -4.61 -21.57 20.27
N ASP A 71 -4.62 -22.83 20.64
CA ASP A 71 -3.96 -23.38 21.81
C ASP A 71 -2.77 -24.21 21.36
N HIS A 72 -1.60 -23.84 21.87
CA HIS A 72 -0.33 -24.49 21.55
C HIS A 72 0.36 -24.88 22.84
N LEU A 73 0.57 -26.17 23.04
CA LEU A 73 1.34 -26.73 24.14
C LEU A 73 2.60 -27.38 23.54
N PRO A 74 3.75 -26.69 23.61
CA PRO A 74 5.01 -27.23 23.12
C PRO A 74 5.44 -28.47 23.91
N ASN A 75 6.03 -29.44 23.21
CA ASN A 75 6.59 -30.61 23.85
C ASN A 75 7.80 -30.24 24.73
N ILE A 76 7.73 -30.61 26.02
CA ILE A 76 8.79 -30.33 27.00
C ILE A 76 10.11 -31.02 26.63
N ASN A 77 10.04 -32.17 25.94
CA ASN A 77 11.22 -32.94 25.56
C ASN A 77 11.89 -32.40 24.28
N GLY A 78 11.36 -31.32 23.70
CA GLY A 78 11.82 -30.74 22.44
C GLY A 78 11.39 -31.53 21.21
N HIS A 79 11.93 -31.16 20.05
CA HIS A 79 11.46 -31.62 18.74
C HIS A 79 12.53 -32.38 17.93
N GLY A 80 13.72 -32.58 18.49
CA GLY A 80 14.83 -33.26 17.79
C GLY A 80 15.12 -32.67 16.41
N ASP A 81 15.18 -33.52 15.38
CA ASP A 81 15.38 -33.15 13.98
C ASP A 81 14.05 -32.98 13.20
N SER A 82 12.91 -32.98 13.89
CA SER A 82 11.60 -32.84 13.26
C SER A 82 11.42 -31.46 12.64
N LYS A 83 10.67 -31.43 11.53
CA LYS A 83 10.36 -30.19 10.82
C LYS A 83 9.02 -29.61 11.29
N PRO A 84 8.87 -28.28 11.34
CA PRO A 84 7.59 -27.68 11.68
C PRO A 84 6.47 -28.09 10.72
N ILE A 85 5.31 -28.41 11.26
CA ILE A 85 4.11 -28.79 10.50
C ILE A 85 3.11 -27.65 10.33
N PHE A 86 3.06 -26.73 11.30
CA PHE A 86 2.27 -25.50 11.23
C PHE A 86 3.09 -24.31 11.69
N TRP A 87 2.67 -23.13 11.26
CA TRP A 87 3.07 -21.88 11.86
C TRP A 87 1.83 -21.08 12.18
N TYR A 88 1.84 -20.41 13.32
CA TYR A 88 0.78 -19.48 13.67
C TYR A 88 1.33 -18.13 14.11
N GLY A 89 0.55 -17.08 13.87
CA GLY A 89 0.79 -15.74 14.37
C GLY A 89 -0.44 -15.22 15.09
N VAL A 90 -0.23 -14.53 16.21
CA VAL A 90 -1.28 -13.95 17.05
C VAL A 90 -0.96 -12.49 17.31
N TYR A 91 -1.99 -11.64 17.26
CA TYR A 91 -1.92 -10.33 17.89
C TYR A 91 -3.04 -10.18 18.92
N LYS A 92 -2.72 -9.47 19.99
CA LYS A 92 -3.66 -9.06 21.04
C LYS A 92 -3.64 -7.55 21.13
N LEU A 93 -4.80 -6.92 21.11
CA LEU A 93 -4.98 -5.49 21.29
C LEU A 93 -5.23 -5.17 22.77
N LYS A 94 -4.97 -3.93 23.16
CA LYS A 94 -5.21 -3.45 24.52
C LYS A 94 -6.70 -3.37 24.86
N ASN A 95 -7.57 -3.23 23.87
CA ASN A 95 -9.03 -3.20 24.04
C ASN A 95 -9.67 -4.58 24.19
N GLY A 96 -8.87 -5.66 24.24
CA GLY A 96 -9.36 -7.04 24.36
C GLY A 96 -9.65 -7.74 23.03
N GLY A 97 -9.61 -7.04 21.90
CA GLY A 97 -9.68 -7.66 20.58
C GLY A 97 -8.38 -8.38 20.23
N GLY A 98 -8.49 -9.37 19.35
CA GLY A 98 -7.33 -10.11 18.84
C GLY A 98 -7.76 -11.02 17.72
N ASP A 99 -6.80 -11.41 16.89
CA ASP A 99 -7.00 -12.43 15.88
C ASP A 99 -5.71 -13.21 15.69
N PHE A 100 -5.84 -14.36 15.03
CA PHE A 100 -4.70 -15.21 14.73
C PHE A 100 -4.81 -15.78 13.32
N VAL A 101 -3.66 -16.21 12.80
CA VAL A 101 -3.55 -16.86 11.49
C VAL A 101 -2.69 -18.09 11.67
N VAL A 102 -3.16 -19.23 11.18
CA VAL A 102 -2.45 -20.52 11.18
C VAL A 102 -2.28 -21.01 9.76
N TRP A 103 -1.05 -21.32 9.37
CA TRP A 103 -0.72 -21.90 8.07
C TRP A 103 -0.11 -23.29 8.22
N PRO A 104 -0.61 -24.30 7.47
CA PRO A 104 0.07 -25.58 7.35
C PRO A 104 1.35 -25.43 6.53
N ARG A 105 2.28 -26.36 6.73
CA ARG A 105 3.56 -26.41 6.02
C ARG A 105 3.43 -26.36 4.51
N GLU A 106 2.45 -27.05 3.94
CA GLU A 106 2.23 -27.04 2.50
C GLU A 106 1.97 -25.61 1.98
N ARG A 107 1.14 -24.83 2.68
CA ARG A 107 0.86 -23.44 2.34
C ARG A 107 2.10 -22.56 2.51
N MET A 108 2.87 -22.78 3.57
CA MET A 108 4.12 -22.06 3.81
C MET A 108 5.13 -22.31 2.69
N MET A 109 5.26 -23.55 2.22
CA MET A 109 6.14 -23.91 1.12
C MET A 109 5.71 -23.26 -0.20
N LYS A 110 4.41 -23.23 -0.51
CA LYS A 110 3.88 -22.48 -1.67
C LYS A 110 4.20 -20.99 -1.56
N HIS A 111 4.08 -20.41 -0.37
CA HIS A 111 4.44 -19.01 -0.12
C HIS A 111 5.95 -18.76 -0.35
N LYS A 112 6.81 -19.64 0.17
CA LYS A 112 8.26 -19.62 -0.06
C LYS A 112 8.57 -19.61 -1.57
N GLU A 113 8.00 -20.53 -2.34
CA GLU A 113 8.24 -20.63 -3.77
C GLU A 113 7.78 -19.40 -4.54
N LYS A 114 6.62 -18.83 -4.19
CA LYS A 114 6.02 -17.68 -4.89
C LYS A 114 6.73 -16.36 -4.56
N TYR A 115 7.15 -16.14 -3.32
CA TYR A 115 7.56 -14.82 -2.84
C TYR A 115 9.02 -14.70 -2.39
N SER A 116 9.71 -15.81 -2.13
CA SER A 116 11.13 -15.77 -1.77
C SER A 116 12.00 -15.66 -3.01
N LYS A 117 12.39 -14.42 -3.33
CA LYS A 117 13.37 -14.17 -4.41
C LYS A 117 14.73 -14.81 -4.13
N SER A 118 15.16 -14.88 -2.86
CA SER A 118 16.40 -15.57 -2.49
C SER A 118 16.33 -17.06 -2.83
N TYR A 119 15.21 -17.72 -2.51
CA TYR A 119 15.00 -19.12 -2.87
C TYR A 119 14.92 -19.32 -4.39
N GLN A 120 14.16 -18.49 -5.11
CA GLN A 120 14.07 -18.57 -6.57
C GLN A 120 15.44 -18.40 -7.25
N THR A 121 16.24 -17.44 -6.76
CA THR A 121 17.60 -17.20 -7.26
C THR A 121 18.50 -18.39 -6.95
N ALA A 122 18.50 -18.88 -5.71
CA ALA A 122 19.26 -20.05 -5.30
C ALA A 122 18.90 -21.29 -6.14
N LYS A 123 17.62 -21.54 -6.38
CA LYS A 123 17.12 -22.63 -7.25
C LYS A 123 17.63 -22.48 -8.68
N LYS A 124 17.61 -21.26 -9.25
CA LYS A 124 18.13 -20.99 -10.61
C LYS A 124 19.63 -21.30 -10.74
N TYR A 125 20.41 -21.06 -9.69
CA TYR A 125 21.84 -21.32 -9.69
C TYR A 125 22.22 -22.70 -9.12
N GLY A 126 21.25 -23.59 -8.88
CA GLY A 126 21.50 -24.93 -8.33
C GLY A 126 21.96 -24.95 -6.86
N LYS A 127 21.83 -23.83 -6.14
CA LYS A 127 22.27 -23.63 -4.75
C LYS A 127 21.11 -23.58 -3.76
N ALA A 128 20.02 -24.31 -4.05
CA ALA A 128 18.81 -24.25 -3.22
C ALA A 128 19.10 -24.58 -1.74
N GLY A 129 20.03 -25.49 -1.46
CA GLY A 129 20.48 -25.87 -0.11
C GLY A 129 21.14 -24.76 0.71
N GLU A 130 21.61 -23.68 0.07
CA GLU A 130 22.24 -22.53 0.74
C GLU A 130 21.22 -21.39 0.99
N ALA A 131 19.96 -21.56 0.59
CA ALA A 131 18.95 -20.52 0.80
C ALA A 131 18.57 -20.44 2.29
N ASN A 132 18.31 -19.23 2.80
CA ASN A 132 17.93 -19.00 4.20
C ASN A 132 16.75 -19.87 4.69
N TRP A 133 15.88 -20.31 3.78
CA TRP A 133 14.77 -21.20 4.10
C TRP A 133 15.19 -22.66 4.35
N GLU A 134 16.32 -23.10 3.83
CA GLU A 134 16.90 -24.42 4.12
C GLU A 134 17.76 -24.38 5.39
N THR A 135 18.41 -23.23 5.67
CA THR A 135 19.18 -23.03 6.90
C THR A 135 18.28 -22.83 8.11
N ASP A 136 17.30 -21.92 8.03
CA ASP A 136 16.43 -21.54 9.15
C ASP A 136 14.95 -21.49 8.71
N GLU A 137 14.35 -22.66 8.45
CA GLU A 137 12.94 -22.79 8.03
C GLU A 137 11.99 -22.18 9.08
N GLU A 138 12.24 -22.45 10.36
CA GLU A 138 11.44 -21.98 11.50
C GLU A 138 11.35 -20.45 11.52
N PHE A 139 12.50 -19.77 11.54
CA PHE A 139 12.57 -18.31 11.64
C PHE A 139 11.90 -17.63 10.44
N MET A 140 12.05 -18.19 9.25
CA MET A 140 11.44 -17.67 8.02
C MET A 140 9.91 -17.82 8.04
N GLY A 141 9.39 -18.92 8.58
CA GLY A 141 7.96 -19.11 8.81
C GLY A 141 7.40 -18.16 9.87
N ILE A 142 8.09 -17.99 11.00
CA ILE A 142 7.72 -17.03 12.07
C ILE A 142 7.63 -15.61 11.51
N LYS A 143 8.66 -15.17 10.78
CA LYS A 143 8.66 -13.87 10.11
C LYS A 143 7.44 -13.69 9.21
N THR A 144 7.10 -14.73 8.46
CA THR A 144 5.98 -14.71 7.52
C THR A 144 4.67 -14.57 8.29
N MET A 145 4.47 -15.33 9.37
CA MET A 145 3.27 -15.24 10.21
C MET A 145 3.10 -13.89 10.90
N ILE A 146 4.18 -13.26 11.37
CA ILE A 146 4.12 -11.90 11.93
C ILE A 146 3.59 -10.91 10.89
N ILE A 147 4.10 -10.96 9.67
CA ILE A 147 3.65 -10.06 8.60
C ILE A 147 2.18 -10.34 8.28
N GLN A 148 1.77 -11.61 8.19
CA GLN A 148 0.39 -11.99 7.89
C GLN A 148 -0.60 -11.52 8.96
N VAL A 149 -0.27 -11.71 10.24
CA VAL A 149 -1.18 -11.32 11.32
C VAL A 149 -1.34 -9.79 11.42
N LEU A 150 -0.27 -9.05 11.12
CA LEU A 150 -0.31 -7.59 11.05
C LEU A 150 -1.14 -7.05 9.87
N LYS A 151 -1.47 -7.89 8.87
CA LYS A 151 -2.43 -7.51 7.83
C LYS A 151 -3.85 -7.43 8.35
N LEU A 152 -4.19 -8.19 9.38
CA LEU A 152 -5.52 -8.18 9.99
C LEU A 152 -5.66 -7.09 11.04
N GLY A 153 -4.57 -6.78 11.75
CA GLY A 153 -4.57 -5.78 12.81
C GLY A 153 -4.62 -4.32 12.33
N PRO A 154 -4.83 -3.38 13.27
CA PRO A 154 -4.79 -1.94 13.02
C PRO A 154 -3.39 -1.46 12.58
N LYS A 155 -3.34 -0.58 11.58
CA LYS A 155 -2.07 -0.13 10.96
C LYS A 155 -1.89 1.37 11.15
N SER A 156 -0.66 1.81 11.36
CA SER A 156 -0.32 3.23 11.29
C SER A 156 -0.34 3.72 9.84
N THR A 157 -0.59 5.01 9.64
CA THR A 157 -0.49 5.68 8.33
C THR A 157 0.91 5.49 7.71
N GLU A 158 1.95 5.52 8.54
CA GLU A 158 3.34 5.25 8.18
C GLU A 158 3.52 3.83 7.62
N MET A 159 2.91 2.82 8.23
CA MET A 159 2.96 1.44 7.77
C MET A 159 2.24 1.27 6.43
N VAL A 160 1.05 1.85 6.29
CA VAL A 160 0.30 1.82 5.03
C VAL A 160 1.11 2.48 3.90
N TYR A 161 1.71 3.63 4.18
CA TYR A 161 2.58 4.31 3.21
C TYR A 161 3.78 3.45 2.82
N ALA A 162 4.49 2.89 3.80
CA ALA A 162 5.67 2.10 3.54
C ALA A 162 5.38 0.82 2.74
N LEU A 163 4.26 0.16 3.02
CA LEU A 163 3.76 -0.97 2.23
C LEU A 163 3.41 -0.58 0.80
N SER A 164 2.85 0.62 0.59
CA SER A 164 2.53 1.12 -0.76
C SER A 164 3.79 1.45 -1.59
N THR A 165 4.89 1.81 -0.94
CA THR A 165 6.14 2.20 -1.61
C THR A 165 7.07 1.03 -1.94
N GLU A 166 6.83 -0.17 -1.41
CA GLU A 166 7.66 -1.34 -1.69
C GLU A 166 7.49 -1.77 -3.16
N PRO A 167 8.56 -1.86 -3.98
CA PRO A 167 8.51 -2.35 -5.36
C PRO A 167 8.20 -3.85 -5.38
N GLY A 168 6.91 -4.14 -5.46
CA GLY A 168 6.30 -5.38 -5.00
C GLY A 168 4.91 -5.15 -4.39
N ALA A 169 4.48 -3.89 -4.24
CA ALA A 169 3.14 -3.44 -3.86
C ALA A 169 2.06 -3.77 -4.91
N GLU A 170 2.42 -3.81 -6.21
CA GLU A 170 1.58 -4.48 -7.23
C GLU A 170 1.54 -5.99 -7.00
N GLY A 171 2.68 -6.55 -6.58
CA GLY A 171 2.76 -7.91 -6.06
C GLY A 171 1.92 -8.09 -4.81
N LEU A 172 1.67 -7.07 -3.98
CA LEU A 172 0.74 -7.09 -2.84
C LEU A 172 -0.67 -7.27 -3.37
N LYS A 173 -1.12 -6.55 -4.40
CA LYS A 173 -2.40 -6.89 -5.05
C LYS A 173 -2.47 -8.35 -5.55
N GLU A 174 -1.34 -8.97 -5.93
CA GLU A 174 -1.24 -10.41 -6.29
C GLU A 174 -0.86 -11.39 -5.15
N ARG A 175 -0.38 -10.92 -3.98
CA ARG A 175 -0.22 -11.71 -2.74
C ARG A 175 -1.45 -11.63 -1.84
N PHE A 176 -2.42 -10.82 -2.22
CA PHE A 176 -3.54 -10.43 -1.37
C PHE A 176 -4.89 -10.74 -2.03
N LYS A 177 -4.93 -11.15 -3.31
CA LYS A 177 -6.16 -11.65 -3.98
C LYS A 177 -6.66 -13.00 -3.46
N ASP A 178 -5.77 -13.83 -2.91
CA ASP A 178 -6.10 -15.24 -2.61
C ASP A 178 -6.40 -15.50 -1.12
N GLU A 179 -6.37 -14.49 -0.24
CA GLU A 179 -6.25 -14.76 1.21
C GLU A 179 -7.13 -13.87 2.11
N SER A 180 -8.44 -13.79 1.86
CA SER A 180 -9.46 -13.67 2.94
C SER A 180 -10.87 -14.04 2.42
N PRO A 181 -11.74 -14.69 3.21
CA PRO A 181 -13.16 -14.87 2.87
C PRO A 181 -14.00 -13.57 2.89
N LEU A 182 -13.39 -12.40 3.12
CA LEU A 182 -14.07 -11.11 3.32
C LEU A 182 -13.85 -10.12 2.16
N ASP A 183 -13.36 -10.59 1.01
CA ASP A 183 -12.93 -9.74 -0.10
C ASP A 183 -14.08 -9.14 -0.96
N GLY A 184 -15.31 -9.15 -0.45
CA GLY A 184 -16.44 -8.43 -1.06
C GLY A 184 -16.60 -6.98 -0.58
N MET A 185 -15.87 -6.56 0.47
CA MET A 185 -16.09 -5.26 1.12
C MET A 185 -15.03 -4.20 0.78
N SER A 186 -13.86 -4.61 0.28
CA SER A 186 -12.73 -3.72 -0.03
C SER A 186 -12.87 -3.02 -1.39
N ASP A 187 -13.80 -3.47 -2.23
CA ASP A 187 -14.02 -2.96 -3.59
C ASP A 187 -15.04 -1.80 -3.67
N MET A 188 -15.68 -1.44 -2.53
CA MET A 188 -16.61 -0.28 -2.47
C MET A 188 -15.93 1.02 -2.03
N THR A 189 -14.80 0.97 -1.32
CA THR A 189 -14.17 2.17 -0.75
C THR A 189 -13.17 2.84 -1.69
N ILE A 190 -12.93 2.27 -2.88
CA ILE A 190 -12.09 2.83 -3.95
C ILE A 190 -12.91 2.91 -5.24
N ARG A 191 -14.09 3.51 -5.18
CA ARG A 191 -14.81 3.99 -6.38
C ARG A 191 -14.99 5.49 -6.45
N GLU A 192 -14.49 6.24 -5.48
CA GLU A 192 -14.51 7.70 -5.49
C GLU A 192 -13.12 8.27 -5.17
N ALA A 193 -12.19 8.06 -6.10
CA ALA A 193 -11.02 8.92 -6.30
C ALA A 193 -10.37 8.61 -7.65
N GLU A 194 -11.16 8.50 -8.72
CA GLU A 194 -10.60 8.84 -10.03
C GLU A 194 -10.35 10.34 -10.01
N LEU A 195 -9.07 10.69 -9.83
CA LEU A 195 -8.54 11.98 -10.23
C LEU A 195 -8.97 12.22 -11.67
N VAL A 196 -10.02 13.03 -11.81
CA VAL A 196 -10.31 13.80 -13.01
C VAL A 196 -8.98 14.36 -13.48
N LYS A 197 -8.51 13.85 -14.61
CA LYS A 197 -7.41 14.47 -15.36
C LYS A 197 -7.84 15.91 -15.58
N GLU A 198 -7.15 16.86 -14.96
CA GLU A 198 -7.18 18.25 -15.43
C GLU A 198 -6.49 18.28 -16.81
N GLU A 199 -7.22 17.82 -17.82
CA GLU A 199 -7.02 18.31 -19.18
C GLU A 199 -7.49 19.76 -19.17
N LYS A 200 -6.58 20.67 -19.55
CA LYS A 200 -6.88 22.07 -19.81
C LYS A 200 -8.18 22.15 -20.64
N PRO A 201 -9.17 22.99 -20.27
CA PRO A 201 -10.41 23.05 -21.02
C PRO A 201 -10.09 23.48 -22.45
N LYS A 202 -10.36 22.60 -23.42
CA LYS A 202 -10.57 23.00 -24.80
C LYS A 202 -11.88 23.79 -24.79
N VAL A 203 -11.77 25.10 -24.95
CA VAL A 203 -12.92 25.97 -25.23
C VAL A 203 -13.49 25.53 -26.58
N GLU A 204 -14.58 24.77 -26.53
CA GLU A 204 -15.41 24.49 -27.69
C GLU A 204 -16.14 25.80 -28.02
N LYS A 205 -15.93 26.32 -29.22
CA LYS A 205 -16.53 27.58 -29.68
C LYS A 205 -18.05 27.38 -29.78
N GLU A 206 -18.80 27.79 -28.76
CA GLU A 206 -20.25 27.94 -28.89
C GLU A 206 -20.55 28.99 -29.96
N LYS A 207 -21.38 28.61 -30.94
CA LYS A 207 -21.91 29.57 -31.93
C LYS A 207 -22.85 30.54 -31.18
N PRO A 208 -22.71 31.86 -31.36
CA PRO A 208 -23.57 32.80 -30.65
C PRO A 208 -24.98 32.76 -31.23
N VAL A 209 -25.98 32.55 -30.37
CA VAL A 209 -27.40 32.81 -30.67
C VAL A 209 -27.75 34.16 -30.06
N VAL A 210 -28.15 35.13 -30.89
CA VAL A 210 -28.58 36.46 -30.45
C VAL A 210 -30.10 36.52 -30.47
N VAL A 211 -30.72 36.78 -29.32
CA VAL A 211 -32.17 36.99 -29.17
C VAL A 211 -32.47 38.49 -29.16
N ASN A 212 -33.32 38.96 -30.09
CA ASN A 212 -33.75 40.36 -30.17
C ASN A 212 -34.84 40.67 -29.12
N LYS A 213 -34.64 41.74 -28.33
CA LYS A 213 -35.43 42.08 -27.13
C LYS A 213 -36.81 42.69 -27.38
N GLN A 214 -37.36 42.66 -28.60
CA GLN A 214 -38.68 43.27 -28.87
C GLN A 214 -39.73 42.40 -29.59
N THR A 215 -39.41 41.25 -30.18
CA THR A 215 -40.42 40.45 -30.93
C THR A 215 -40.33 38.93 -30.84
N GLY A 216 -39.44 38.35 -30.02
CA GLY A 216 -39.57 36.93 -29.61
C GLY A 216 -39.36 35.84 -30.68
N GLU A 217 -38.77 36.11 -31.84
CA GLU A 217 -38.38 35.08 -32.82
C GLU A 217 -36.86 34.95 -32.98
N VAL A 218 -36.40 33.70 -33.15
CA VAL A 218 -34.99 33.31 -33.37
C VAL A 218 -34.72 33.23 -34.87
N LYS A 219 -33.64 33.88 -35.36
CA LYS A 219 -33.12 33.68 -36.72
C LYS A 219 -31.70 33.11 -36.64
N ASP A 220 -31.46 32.05 -37.39
CA ASP A 220 -30.25 31.20 -37.28
C ASP A 220 -29.03 31.68 -38.09
N ASP A 221 -29.14 32.74 -38.90
CA ASP A 221 -28.04 33.15 -39.78
C ASP A 221 -27.54 34.57 -39.49
N ILE A 222 -26.38 34.64 -38.81
CA ILE A 222 -25.59 35.86 -38.60
C ILE A 222 -24.56 36.00 -39.74
N THR A 223 -24.46 37.18 -40.34
CA THR A 223 -23.55 37.42 -41.46
C THR A 223 -22.08 37.52 -41.03
N ALA A 224 -21.15 37.19 -41.93
CA ALA A 224 -19.72 37.07 -41.62
C ALA A 224 -19.07 38.34 -41.03
N LYS A 225 -19.61 39.53 -41.33
CA LYS A 225 -19.11 40.80 -40.77
C LYS A 225 -19.44 40.97 -39.28
N GLU A 226 -20.60 40.50 -38.83
CA GLU A 226 -21.03 40.62 -37.43
C GLU A 226 -20.26 39.66 -36.52
N LYS A 227 -19.79 38.52 -37.07
CA LYS A 227 -18.88 37.61 -36.35
C LYS A 227 -17.50 38.21 -36.08
N GLU A 228 -16.96 38.98 -37.04
CA GLU A 228 -15.62 39.58 -36.92
C GLU A 228 -15.58 40.69 -35.86
N GLU A 229 -16.66 41.48 -35.72
CA GLU A 229 -16.77 42.50 -34.67
C GLU A 229 -16.90 41.91 -33.26
N ILE A 230 -17.62 40.80 -33.12
CA ILE A 230 -17.76 40.10 -31.83
C ILE A 230 -16.41 39.50 -31.40
N GLU A 231 -15.65 38.92 -32.33
CA GLU A 231 -14.35 38.32 -32.03
C GLU A 231 -13.30 39.38 -31.62
N ARG A 232 -13.33 40.58 -32.21
CA ARG A 232 -12.50 41.72 -31.76
C ARG A 232 -12.89 42.22 -30.37
N ALA A 233 -14.18 42.24 -30.03
CA ALA A 233 -14.65 42.69 -28.73
C ALA A 233 -14.30 41.72 -27.58
N VAL A 234 -14.25 40.42 -27.86
CA VAL A 234 -13.85 39.38 -26.90
C VAL A 234 -12.35 39.46 -26.59
N ASN A 235 -11.50 39.57 -27.62
CA ASN A 235 -10.05 39.67 -27.43
C ASN A 235 -9.63 40.92 -26.64
N LYS A 236 -10.33 42.04 -26.82
CA LYS A 236 -10.02 43.28 -26.09
C LYS A 236 -10.32 43.17 -24.58
N LYS A 237 -11.31 42.36 -24.19
CA LYS A 237 -11.63 42.11 -22.77
C LYS A 237 -10.64 41.17 -22.10
N GLU A 238 -10.11 40.18 -22.84
CA GLU A 238 -9.10 39.25 -22.31
C GLU A 238 -7.76 39.96 -22.02
N GLU A 239 -7.34 40.90 -22.88
CA GLU A 239 -6.13 41.70 -22.64
C GLU A 239 -6.24 42.61 -21.41
N GLU A 240 -7.41 43.22 -21.16
CA GLU A 240 -7.64 44.05 -19.97
C GLU A 240 -7.63 43.24 -18.66
N THR A 241 -8.11 41.99 -18.70
CA THR A 241 -8.07 41.10 -17.52
C THR A 241 -6.66 40.61 -17.18
N LEU A 242 -5.77 40.50 -18.17
CA LEU A 242 -4.38 40.06 -17.95
C LEU A 242 -3.51 41.16 -17.31
N PHE A 243 -3.83 42.43 -17.55
CA PHE A 243 -3.06 43.58 -17.02
C PHE A 243 -3.33 43.84 -15.53
N LYS A 244 -4.56 43.60 -15.04
CA LYS A 244 -4.91 43.77 -13.61
C LYS A 244 -4.30 42.72 -12.66
N GLY A 245 -3.82 41.60 -13.18
CA GLY A 245 -3.24 40.51 -12.37
C GLY A 245 -1.80 40.74 -11.91
N LYS A 246 -1.08 41.72 -12.46
CA LYS A 246 0.36 41.93 -12.19
C LYS A 246 0.69 43.01 -11.14
N GLU A 247 -0.26 43.83 -10.69
CA GLU A 247 0.01 44.91 -9.71
C GLU A 247 -0.22 44.52 -8.23
N GLY A 248 -0.58 43.27 -7.92
CA GLY A 248 -1.06 42.86 -6.59
C GLY A 248 -0.06 42.24 -5.59
N LYS A 249 1.27 42.38 -5.76
CA LYS A 249 2.26 41.90 -4.77
C LYS A 249 3.49 42.81 -4.63
N VAL A 250 3.34 43.95 -3.96
CA VAL A 250 4.45 44.66 -3.28
C VAL A 250 3.94 45.26 -1.96
N SER A 251 4.75 45.13 -0.90
CA SER A 251 4.67 45.74 0.45
C SER A 251 3.97 44.94 1.56
N LYS A 252 4.78 44.41 2.49
CA LYS A 252 4.91 44.90 3.88
C LYS A 252 5.92 44.04 4.65
N GLY A 253 7.13 44.58 4.82
CA GLY A 253 7.98 44.29 5.95
C GLY A 253 8.22 45.61 6.66
N GLU A 254 7.93 45.67 7.96
CA GLU A 254 8.44 46.65 8.93
C GLU A 254 7.97 46.27 10.33
N ASP A 255 8.96 45.88 11.14
CA ASP A 255 9.23 46.21 12.55
C ASP A 255 8.06 46.41 13.53
N PHE A 256 8.14 45.67 14.65
CA PHE A 256 7.67 46.19 15.95
C PHE A 256 8.69 45.89 17.05
N VAL A 257 9.04 47.01 17.70
CA VAL A 257 9.74 47.28 18.96
C VAL A 257 9.43 46.29 20.08
#